data_AF-A0A9I9CVD8-F1
#
_entry.id   AF-A0A9I9CVD8-F1
#
_cell.length_a   1.000
_cell.length_b   1.000
_cell.length_c   1.000
_cell.angle_alpha   90.00
_cell.angle_beta   90.00
_cell.angle_gamma   90.00
#
_symmetry.space_group_name_H-M   'P 1'
#
loop_
_entity.id
_entity.type
_entity.pdbx_description
1 polymer ?
#
loop_
_entity_poly.entity_id
_entity_poly.type
_entity_poly.pdbx_seq_one_letter_code
_entity_poly.pdbx_strand_id
1 'polypeptide(L)'
;MDLNDLNKVWQVNPLKKIGEDDSRKVLEKIAKQVQPIMRKRRWKVETLSEFYPDNPGLMGVNIGGGQEIKLRIRRPNNEWDFFPYEQILDTMLHELCHIVHGPHNADFYSLLDELRKECEELMSKGITGTGQGFDLRGRRLGGISHQPPLSSLRQTALAAAENRARGGPSGPKRLGGAAT
;
A
#
# COMPACT_ATOMS: atom_id res chain seq x y z
N MET A 1 14.81 -7.00 -7.57
CA MET A 1 14.79 -6.39 -6.22
C MET A 1 16.02 -5.51 -6.14
N ASP A 2 15.84 -4.21 -6.07
CA ASP A 2 16.95 -3.28 -5.93
C ASP A 2 17.47 -3.39 -4.49
N LEU A 3 18.69 -3.89 -4.32
CA LEU A 3 19.29 -4.20 -3.00
C LEU A 3 19.61 -2.93 -2.20
N ASN A 4 19.41 -1.75 -2.79
CA ASN A 4 19.71 -0.44 -2.21
C ASN A 4 18.48 0.36 -1.74
N ASP A 5 17.29 -0.25 -1.68
CA ASP A 5 16.10 0.49 -1.21
C ASP A 5 16.06 0.58 0.33
N LEU A 6 16.88 1.51 0.86
CA LEU A 6 17.04 1.79 2.30
C LEU A 6 15.85 2.57 2.89
N ASN A 7 15.09 3.27 2.04
CA ASN A 7 14.07 4.25 2.43
C ASN A 7 12.68 3.58 2.52
N LYS A 8 12.56 2.62 3.43
CA LYS A 8 11.35 1.83 3.64
C LYS A 8 11.15 1.51 5.12
N VAL A 9 10.02 0.86 5.41
CA VAL A 9 9.80 0.16 6.67
C VAL A 9 10.57 -1.17 6.64
N TRP A 10 11.44 -1.41 7.62
CA TRP A 10 12.30 -2.61 7.65
C TRP A 10 11.64 -3.80 8.32
N GLN A 11 10.93 -3.56 9.43
CA GLN A 11 10.27 -4.61 10.20
C GLN A 11 8.82 -4.24 10.47
N VAL A 12 7.94 -5.24 10.44
CA VAL A 12 6.51 -5.10 10.77
C VAL A 12 6.17 -6.06 11.90
N ASN A 13 5.77 -5.49 13.04
CA ASN A 13 5.53 -6.21 14.29
C ASN A 13 4.07 -6.04 14.74
N PRO A 14 3.15 -6.92 14.31
CA PRO A 14 1.79 -6.92 14.83
C PRO A 14 1.76 -7.34 16.31
N LEU A 15 0.67 -7.05 17.01
CA LEU A 15 0.46 -7.58 18.35
C LEU A 15 0.20 -9.09 18.28
N LYS A 16 0.79 -9.84 19.21
CA LYS A 16 0.55 -11.27 19.41
C LYS A 16 -0.83 -11.51 20.04
N LYS A 17 -1.86 -11.21 19.26
CA LYS A 17 -3.28 -11.28 19.62
C LYS A 17 -4.06 -11.98 18.52
N ILE A 18 -5.35 -12.17 18.75
CA ILE A 18 -6.22 -12.79 17.76
C ILE A 18 -6.27 -11.95 16.46
N GLY A 19 -6.26 -12.63 15.31
CA GLY A 19 -6.15 -11.96 14.01
C GLY A 19 -4.78 -11.30 13.78
N GLU A 20 -3.70 -11.86 14.33
CA GLU A 20 -2.32 -11.40 14.07
C GLU A 20 -2.03 -11.33 12.56
N ASP A 21 -2.42 -12.36 11.80
CA ASP A 21 -2.17 -12.42 10.37
C ASP A 21 -2.87 -11.29 9.60
N ASP A 22 -4.08 -10.91 10.02
CA ASP A 22 -4.83 -9.83 9.38
C ASP A 22 -4.25 -8.47 9.78
N SER A 23 -3.86 -8.29 11.05
CA SER A 23 -3.09 -7.13 11.51
C SER A 23 -1.81 -6.95 10.69
N ARG A 24 -1.04 -8.03 10.51
CA ARG A 24 0.19 -8.04 9.72
C ARG A 24 -0.06 -7.60 8.29
N LYS A 25 -1.10 -8.13 7.62
CA LYS A 25 -1.47 -7.74 6.26
C LYS A 25 -1.80 -6.25 6.17
N VAL A 26 -2.53 -5.70 7.16
CA VAL A 26 -2.87 -4.27 7.19
C VAL A 26 -1.61 -3.41 7.32
N LEU A 27 -0.74 -3.72 8.27
CA LEU A 27 0.51 -2.98 8.47
C LEU A 27 1.45 -3.08 7.25
N GLU A 28 1.57 -4.26 6.65
CA GLU A 28 2.35 -4.44 5.42
C GLU A 28 1.78 -3.65 4.24
N LYS A 29 0.44 -3.59 4.13
CA LYS A 29 -0.23 -2.79 3.09
C LYS A 29 0.07 -1.30 3.28
N ILE A 30 0.01 -0.80 4.52
CA ILE A 30 0.36 0.58 4.85
C ILE A 30 1.83 0.86 4.54
N ALA A 31 2.74 -0.01 4.99
CA ALA A 31 4.17 0.12 4.73
C ALA A 31 4.48 0.25 3.24
N LYS A 32 3.83 -0.58 2.40
CA LYS A 32 3.94 -0.49 0.94
C LYS A 32 3.35 0.81 0.40
N GLN A 33 2.22 1.26 0.91
CA GLN A 33 1.58 2.49 0.43
C GLN A 33 2.43 3.74 0.67
N VAL A 34 3.13 3.81 1.81
CA VAL A 34 3.95 4.97 2.17
C VAL A 34 5.39 4.89 1.68
N GLN A 35 5.85 3.72 1.23
CA GLN A 35 7.24 3.54 0.75
C GLN A 35 7.65 4.53 -0.36
N PRO A 36 6.82 4.83 -1.40
CA PRO A 36 7.19 5.85 -2.40
C PRO A 36 7.41 7.24 -1.80
N ILE A 37 6.59 7.62 -0.81
CA ILE A 37 6.68 8.90 -0.08
C ILE A 37 7.99 8.95 0.72
N MET A 38 8.29 7.88 1.45
CA MET A 38 9.52 7.74 2.23
C MET A 38 10.76 7.81 1.33
N ARG A 39 10.72 7.14 0.18
CA ARG A 39 11.81 7.13 -0.80
C ARG A 39 12.11 8.51 -1.37
N LYS A 40 11.08 9.28 -1.71
CA LYS A 40 11.24 10.66 -2.21
C LYS A 40 11.92 11.58 -1.18
N ARG A 41 11.64 11.39 0.11
CA ARG A 41 12.16 12.21 1.21
C ARG A 41 13.37 11.61 1.93
N ARG A 42 13.84 10.44 1.49
CA ARG A 42 14.94 9.69 2.12
C ARG A 42 14.68 9.35 3.59
N TRP A 43 13.42 9.07 3.92
CA TRP A 43 13.02 8.63 5.25
C TRP A 43 13.15 7.12 5.38
N LYS A 44 13.51 6.68 6.58
CA LYS A 44 13.59 5.27 6.95
C LYS A 44 12.79 5.06 8.24
N VAL A 45 12.13 3.90 8.32
CA VAL A 45 11.45 3.45 9.53
C VAL A 45 11.97 2.07 9.88
N GLU A 46 12.63 1.90 11.03
CA GLU A 46 13.22 0.61 11.36
C GLU A 46 12.13 -0.40 11.73
N THR A 47 11.19 0.00 12.58
CA THR A 47 10.08 -0.86 13.01
C THR A 47 8.73 -0.14 12.90
N LEU A 48 7.77 -0.78 12.24
CA LEU A 48 6.36 -0.44 12.31
C LEU A 48 5.65 -1.47 13.17
N SER A 49 5.18 -1.08 14.35
CA SER A 49 4.53 -1.98 15.29
C SER A 49 3.08 -1.63 15.55
N GLU A 50 2.28 -2.65 15.88
CA GLU A 50 0.95 -2.44 16.42
C GLU A 50 1.03 -2.23 17.93
N PHE A 51 0.21 -1.32 18.46
CA PHE A 51 0.00 -1.19 19.90
C PHE A 51 -1.48 -1.01 20.26
N TYR A 52 -1.78 -1.21 21.54
CA TYR A 52 -3.13 -1.06 22.07
C TYR A 52 -3.06 -0.38 23.45
N PRO A 53 -2.86 0.95 23.49
CA PRO A 53 -2.73 1.69 24.74
C PRO A 53 -4.08 1.84 25.46
N ASP A 54 -4.02 1.98 26.79
CA ASP A 54 -5.19 2.20 27.64
C ASP A 54 -5.94 3.49 27.28
N ASN A 55 -5.20 4.54 26.88
CA ASN A 55 -5.81 5.77 26.39
C ASN A 55 -6.49 5.51 25.02
N PRO A 56 -7.83 5.61 24.92
CA PRO A 56 -8.54 5.35 23.67
C PRO A 56 -8.23 6.38 22.58
N GLY A 57 -7.76 7.58 22.94
CA GLY A 57 -7.44 8.66 21.98
C GLY A 57 -6.07 8.55 21.33
N LEU A 58 -5.18 7.69 21.84
CA LEU A 58 -3.83 7.54 21.29
C LEU A 58 -3.84 6.60 20.08
N MET A 59 -3.79 7.18 18.88
CA MET A 59 -3.85 6.44 17.61
C MET A 59 -2.48 6.04 17.07
N GLY A 60 -1.44 6.83 17.34
CA GLY A 60 -0.08 6.57 16.86
C GLY A 60 0.97 7.21 17.75
N VAL A 61 2.21 6.77 17.59
CA VAL A 61 3.39 7.44 18.17
C VAL A 61 4.64 7.16 17.33
N ASN A 62 5.41 8.19 17.06
CA ASN A 62 6.74 8.11 16.49
C ASN A 62 7.80 8.21 17.59
N ILE A 63 8.65 7.20 17.70
CA ILE A 63 9.75 7.12 18.66
C ILE A 63 11.07 7.28 17.89
N GLY A 64 11.91 8.21 18.34
CA GLY A 64 13.25 8.41 17.80
C GLY A 64 13.29 8.94 16.36
N GLY A 65 12.22 9.58 15.88
CA GLY A 65 12.19 10.18 14.53
C GLY A 65 12.25 9.14 13.42
N GLY A 66 11.53 8.03 13.57
CA GLY A 66 11.51 6.91 12.63
C GLY A 66 12.29 5.67 13.08
N GLN A 67 12.74 5.59 14.34
CA GLN A 67 13.25 4.32 14.87
C GLN A 67 12.08 3.32 15.01
N GLU A 68 11.03 3.71 15.70
CA GLU A 68 9.83 2.89 15.84
C GLU A 68 8.59 3.75 15.69
N ILE A 69 7.68 3.36 14.80
CA ILE A 69 6.34 3.93 14.70
C ILE A 69 5.35 2.89 15.19
N LYS A 70 4.53 3.27 16.18
CA LYS A 70 3.45 2.41 16.69
C LYS A 70 2.12 2.93 16.20
N LEU A 71 1.29 2.05 15.67
CA LEU A 71 -0.06 2.38 15.21
C LEU A 71 -1.11 1.55 15.95
N ARG A 72 -2.20 2.21 16.31
CA ARG A 72 -3.39 1.57 16.83
C ARG A 72 -4.29 1.25 15.66
N ILE A 73 -4.37 -0.04 15.33
CA ILE A 73 -5.22 -0.48 14.23
C ILE A 73 -6.57 -1.04 14.70
N ARG A 74 -6.70 -1.38 15.99
CA ARG A 74 -7.92 -1.95 16.60
C ARG A 74 -8.73 -0.92 17.35
N ARG A 75 -10.06 -1.02 17.27
CA ARG A 75 -10.97 -0.13 17.99
C ARG A 75 -10.84 -0.29 19.50
N PRO A 76 -11.02 0.80 20.28
CA PRO A 76 -11.20 0.69 21.71
C PRO A 76 -12.40 -0.20 22.02
N ASN A 77 -12.23 -1.11 22.97
CA ASN A 77 -13.25 -2.05 23.49
C ASN A 77 -13.62 -3.22 22.57
N ASN A 78 -13.07 -3.29 21.34
CA ASN A 78 -13.27 -4.44 20.48
C ASN A 78 -11.98 -4.80 19.75
N GLU A 79 -11.26 -5.80 20.27
CA GLU A 79 -10.00 -6.26 19.68
C GLU A 79 -10.18 -6.99 18.36
N TRP A 80 -11.41 -7.37 17.98
CA TRP A 80 -11.71 -8.00 16.69
C TRP A 80 -11.93 -6.99 15.57
N ASP A 81 -12.25 -5.74 15.93
CA ASP A 81 -12.64 -4.73 14.95
C ASP A 81 -11.47 -3.78 14.66
N PHE A 82 -11.12 -3.68 13.38
CA PHE A 82 -10.08 -2.79 12.90
C PHE A 82 -10.68 -1.44 12.51
N PHE A 83 -9.88 -0.38 12.66
CA PHE A 83 -10.21 0.89 12.05
C PHE A 83 -10.21 0.77 10.51
N PRO A 84 -10.98 1.62 9.80
CA PRO A 84 -10.89 1.72 8.36
C PRO A 84 -9.45 1.95 7.91
N TYR A 85 -9.07 1.33 6.80
CA TYR A 85 -7.70 1.36 6.29
C TYR A 85 -7.18 2.80 6.11
N GLU A 86 -8.04 3.68 5.61
CA GLU A 86 -7.76 5.08 5.32
C GLU A 86 -7.43 5.86 6.59
N GLN A 87 -8.10 5.56 7.70
CA GLN A 87 -7.84 6.20 9.00
C GLN A 87 -6.48 5.77 9.57
N ILE A 88 -6.14 4.48 9.44
CA ILE A 88 -4.84 3.98 9.89
C ILE A 88 -3.71 4.54 9.01
N LEU A 89 -3.94 4.62 7.70
CA LEU A 89 -3.01 5.24 6.76
C LEU A 89 -2.79 6.72 7.08
N ASP A 90 -3.85 7.46 7.39
CA ASP A 90 -3.76 8.87 7.78
C ASP A 90 -2.93 9.05 9.05
N THR A 91 -3.12 8.16 10.04
CA THR A 91 -2.31 8.12 11.25
C THR A 91 -0.83 7.84 10.90
N MET A 92 -0.56 6.91 9.99
CA MET A 92 0.82 6.67 9.53
C MET A 92 1.45 7.91 8.88
N LEU A 93 0.71 8.66 8.06
CA LEU A 93 1.22 9.91 7.46
C LEU A 93 1.51 10.97 8.52
N HIS A 94 0.67 11.07 9.54
CA HIS A 94 0.90 11.92 10.71
C HIS A 94 2.20 11.56 11.42
N GLU A 95 2.40 10.27 11.74
CA GLU A 95 3.63 9.82 12.40
C GLU A 95 4.88 10.02 11.54
N LEU A 96 4.78 9.92 10.21
CA LEU A 96 5.90 10.24 9.32
C LEU A 96 6.29 11.73 9.37
N CYS A 97 5.32 12.65 9.58
CA CYS A 97 5.64 14.07 9.75
C CYS A 97 6.52 14.31 10.98
N HIS A 98 6.36 13.49 12.03
CA HIS A 98 7.18 13.55 13.24
C HIS A 98 8.65 13.17 13.04
N ILE A 99 9.05 12.67 11.86
CA ILE A 99 10.47 12.53 11.49
C ILE A 99 11.13 13.92 11.34
N VAL A 100 10.36 14.93 10.92
CA VAL A 100 10.87 16.29 10.64
C VAL A 100 10.40 17.29 11.71
N HIS A 101 9.12 17.22 12.09
CA HIS A 101 8.49 18.21 12.97
C HIS A 101 7.94 17.53 14.23
N GLY A 102 8.55 17.83 15.38
CA GLY A 102 8.06 17.38 16.69
C GLY A 102 6.71 18.01 17.08
N PRO A 103 6.60 19.35 17.17
CA PRO A 103 5.35 20.01 17.58
C PRO A 103 4.32 20.08 16.45
N HIS A 104 3.03 20.03 16.81
CA HIS A 104 1.90 20.25 15.89
C HIS A 104 1.70 21.75 15.58
N ASN A 105 2.65 22.33 14.85
CA ASN A 105 2.61 23.72 14.40
C ASN A 105 2.12 23.84 12.94
N ALA A 106 2.12 25.05 12.39
CA ALA A 106 1.70 25.28 11.00
C ALA A 106 2.53 24.48 9.98
N ASP A 107 3.85 24.38 10.19
CA ASP A 107 4.74 23.62 9.30
C ASP A 107 4.41 22.13 9.31
N PHE A 108 4.12 21.56 10.48
CA PHE A 108 3.67 20.18 10.63
C PHE A 108 2.41 19.91 9.80
N TYR A 109 1.38 20.76 9.93
CA TYR A 109 0.13 20.57 9.19
C TYR A 109 0.30 20.81 7.69
N SER A 110 1.18 21.73 7.29
CA SER A 110 1.52 21.95 5.89
C SER A 110 2.18 20.70 5.28
N LEU A 111 3.12 20.07 6.01
CA LEU A 111 3.74 18.82 5.57
C LEU A 111 2.71 17.69 5.50
N LEU A 112 1.85 17.56 6.51
CA LEU A 112 0.83 16.52 6.54
C LEU A 112 -0.14 16.63 5.36
N ASP A 113 -0.56 17.85 4.99
CA ASP A 113 -1.41 18.08 3.81
C ASP A 113 -0.69 17.68 2.51
N GLU A 114 0.59 18.04 2.37
CA GLU A 114 1.41 17.62 1.24
C GLU A 114 1.50 16.08 1.14
N LEU A 115 1.74 15.40 2.26
CA LEU A 115 1.81 13.94 2.32
C LEU A 115 0.47 13.28 1.96
N ARG A 116 -0.65 13.81 2.46
CA ARG A 116 -2.00 13.31 2.17
C ARG A 116 -2.30 13.39 0.67
N LYS A 117 -2.07 14.56 0.07
CA LYS A 117 -2.30 14.77 -1.36
C LYS A 117 -1.43 13.84 -2.21
N GLU A 118 -0.15 13.70 -1.87
CA GLU A 118 0.75 12.78 -2.56
C GLU A 118 0.30 11.32 -2.40
N CYS A 119 -0.17 10.93 -1.21
CA CYS A 119 -0.68 9.58 -0.97
C CYS A 119 -1.94 9.28 -1.81
N GLU A 120 -2.89 10.22 -1.87
CA GLU A 120 -4.10 10.10 -2.69
C GLU A 120 -3.77 9.97 -4.18
N GLU A 121 -2.83 10.77 -4.69
CA GLU A 121 -2.34 10.65 -6.06
C GLU A 121 -1.70 9.28 -6.33
N LEU A 122 -0.91 8.75 -5.39
CA LEU A 122 -0.31 7.42 -5.53
C LEU A 122 -1.37 6.33 -5.53
N MET A 123 -2.36 6.42 -4.65
CA MET A 123 -3.48 5.47 -4.59
C MET A 123 -4.31 5.47 -5.87
N SER A 124 -4.66 6.65 -6.41
CA SER A 124 -5.43 6.77 -7.65
C SER A 124 -4.68 6.23 -8.87
N LYS A 125 -3.34 6.34 -8.89
CA LYS A 125 -2.47 5.76 -9.92
C LYS A 125 -2.18 4.27 -9.69
N GLY A 126 -2.62 3.69 -8.57
CA GLY A 126 -2.31 2.31 -8.19
C GLY A 126 -0.82 2.07 -7.91
N ILE A 127 -0.09 3.12 -7.54
CA ILE A 127 1.34 3.06 -7.26
C ILE A 127 1.53 2.72 -5.78
N THR A 128 2.23 1.62 -5.53
CA THR A 128 2.63 1.18 -4.18
C THR A 128 4.09 0.72 -4.19
N GLY A 129 4.62 0.44 -3.00
CA GLY A 129 5.93 -0.13 -2.70
C GLY A 129 7.07 0.49 -3.49
N THR A 130 7.61 -0.21 -4.49
CA THR A 130 8.80 0.24 -5.25
C THR A 130 8.54 1.50 -6.09
N GLY A 131 7.26 1.86 -6.27
CA GLY A 131 6.86 3.00 -7.07
C GLY A 131 6.83 2.73 -8.58
N GLN A 132 7.00 1.48 -9.02
CA GLN A 132 6.87 1.07 -10.43
C GLN A 132 5.44 0.63 -10.81
N GLY A 133 4.47 0.80 -9.91
CA GLY A 133 3.08 0.40 -10.12
C GLY A 133 2.79 -0.97 -9.54
N PHE A 134 2.84 -2.02 -10.38
CA PHE A 134 2.45 -3.38 -10.00
C PHE A 134 3.58 -4.14 -9.31
N ASP A 135 3.62 -4.08 -7.99
CA ASP A 135 4.57 -4.84 -7.17
C ASP A 135 4.21 -6.34 -7.00
N LEU A 136 3.01 -6.74 -7.44
CA LEU A 136 2.57 -8.13 -7.40
C LEU A 136 3.07 -8.89 -8.62
N ARG A 137 3.59 -10.11 -8.39
CA ARG A 137 3.93 -11.03 -9.48
C ARG A 137 2.66 -11.38 -10.25
N GLY A 138 2.62 -11.03 -11.54
CA GLY A 138 1.50 -11.35 -12.41
C GLY A 138 1.17 -12.84 -12.37
N ARG A 139 -0.08 -13.20 -12.08
CA ARG A 139 -0.58 -14.57 -12.12
C ARG A 139 -1.39 -14.78 -13.40
N ARG A 140 -0.97 -15.73 -14.21
CA ARG A 140 -1.71 -16.10 -15.43
C ARG A 140 -3.04 -16.75 -15.05
N LEU A 141 -4.14 -16.20 -15.54
CA LEU A 141 -5.47 -16.77 -15.38
C LEU A 141 -5.83 -17.55 -16.66
N GLY A 142 -5.50 -18.85 -16.69
CA GLY A 142 -5.93 -19.79 -17.74
C GLY A 142 -5.02 -19.95 -18.97
N GLY A 143 -5.33 -20.98 -19.77
CA GLY A 143 -4.76 -21.30 -21.09
C GLY A 143 -3.63 -22.34 -21.10
N ILE A 144 -3.37 -22.97 -22.25
CA ILE A 144 -2.17 -23.79 -22.53
C ILE A 144 -1.23 -22.91 -23.35
N SER A 145 0.02 -22.74 -22.91
CA SER A 145 0.99 -21.88 -23.59
C SER A 145 1.77 -22.69 -24.63
N HIS A 146 1.39 -22.62 -25.90
CA HIS A 146 2.40 -22.66 -26.96
C HIS A 146 2.80 -21.21 -27.21
N GLN A 147 4.01 -20.82 -26.77
CA GLN A 147 4.56 -19.53 -27.21
C GLN A 147 4.65 -19.61 -28.74
N PRO A 148 3.93 -18.73 -29.48
CA PRO A 148 4.07 -18.70 -30.93
C PRO A 148 5.54 -18.38 -31.25
N PRO A 149 6.13 -18.97 -32.30
CA PRO A 149 7.46 -18.56 -32.75
C PRO A 149 7.48 -17.05 -33.01
N LEU A 150 8.58 -16.37 -32.69
CA LEU A 150 8.68 -14.90 -32.73
C LEU A 150 8.24 -14.30 -34.08
N SER A 151 8.47 -15.02 -35.18
CA SER A 151 8.01 -14.68 -36.53
C SER A 151 6.49 -14.51 -36.64
N SER A 152 5.72 -15.29 -35.88
CA SER A 152 4.26 -15.31 -35.91
C SER A 152 3.60 -14.28 -34.99
N LEU A 153 4.34 -13.68 -34.05
CA LEU A 153 3.80 -12.71 -33.10
C LEU A 153 3.22 -11.47 -33.78
N ARG A 154 3.87 -10.99 -34.85
CA ARG A 154 3.41 -9.82 -35.59
C ARG A 154 2.08 -10.09 -36.30
N GLN A 155 1.93 -11.27 -36.87
CA GLN A 155 0.70 -11.68 -37.55
C GLN A 155 -0.45 -11.92 -36.54
N THR A 156 -0.17 -12.58 -35.41
CA THR A 156 -1.19 -12.81 -34.38
C THR A 156 -1.65 -11.50 -33.73
N ALA A 157 -0.72 -10.57 -33.46
CA ALA A 157 -1.06 -9.25 -32.96
C ALA A 157 -1.90 -8.44 -33.96
N LEU A 158 -1.56 -8.49 -35.25
CA LEU A 158 -2.28 -7.79 -36.31
C LEU A 158 -3.70 -8.38 -36.49
N ALA A 159 -3.84 -9.70 -36.55
CA ALA A 159 -5.14 -10.37 -36.62
C ALA A 159 -6.02 -10.08 -35.39
N ALA A 160 -5.43 -10.04 -34.18
CA ALA A 160 -6.16 -9.66 -32.96
C ALA A 160 -6.59 -8.18 -32.95
N ALA A 161 -5.79 -7.28 -33.54
CA ALA A 161 -6.16 -5.88 -33.72
C ALA A 161 -7.30 -5.71 -34.74
N GLU A 162 -7.23 -6.42 -35.88
CA GLU A 162 -8.30 -6.45 -36.87
C GLU A 162 -9.60 -7.04 -36.31
N ASN A 163 -9.52 -8.12 -35.53
CA ASN A 163 -10.69 -8.70 -34.86
C ASN A 163 -11.32 -7.74 -33.85
N ARG A 164 -10.52 -6.94 -33.14
CA ARG A 164 -11.02 -5.87 -32.27
C ARG A 164 -11.63 -4.69 -33.03
N ALA A 165 -11.12 -4.42 -34.24
CA ALA A 165 -11.67 -3.37 -35.10
C ALA A 165 -12.98 -3.81 -35.79
N ARG A 166 -13.09 -5.11 -36.13
CA ARG A 166 -14.29 -5.70 -36.75
C ARG A 166 -15.39 -6.02 -35.74
N GLY A 167 -15.02 -6.47 -34.56
CA GLY A 167 -15.95 -6.63 -33.44
C GLY A 167 -16.27 -5.26 -32.86
N GLY A 168 -17.46 -4.73 -33.15
CA GLY A 168 -18.00 -3.56 -32.45
C GLY A 168 -17.91 -3.74 -30.92
N PRO A 169 -18.02 -2.64 -30.12
CA PRO A 169 -17.58 -2.61 -28.73
C PRO A 169 -18.18 -3.76 -27.92
N SER A 170 -17.40 -4.82 -27.72
CA SER A 170 -17.71 -5.82 -26.70
C SER A 170 -17.36 -5.15 -25.39
N GLY A 171 -18.37 -4.53 -24.78
CA GLY A 171 -18.26 -3.88 -23.48
C GLY A 171 -17.64 -4.84 -22.45
N PRO A 172 -17.17 -4.31 -21.30
CA PRO A 172 -16.48 -5.11 -20.30
C PRO A 172 -17.32 -6.33 -19.89
N LYS A 173 -16.93 -7.50 -20.39
CA LYS A 173 -17.54 -8.76 -20.00
C LYS A 173 -17.08 -9.07 -18.59
N ARG A 174 -17.98 -8.88 -17.63
CA ARG A 174 -17.74 -9.23 -16.22
C ARG A 174 -17.34 -10.71 -16.17
N LEU A 175 -16.10 -10.97 -15.75
CA LEU A 175 -15.63 -12.31 -15.41
C LEU A 175 -15.78 -12.45 -13.89
N GLY A 176 -16.76 -13.23 -13.45
CA GLY A 176 -16.90 -13.66 -12.06
C GLY A 176 -18.18 -13.17 -11.37
N GLY A 177 -18.97 -14.14 -10.91
CA GLY A 177 -20.18 -13.95 -10.12
C GLY A 177 -21.14 -15.13 -10.28
N ALA A 178 -20.76 -16.32 -9.79
CA ALA A 178 -21.74 -17.35 -9.51
C ALA A 178 -22.35 -17.02 -8.14
N ALA A 179 -23.65 -16.72 -8.13
CA ALA A 179 -24.42 -16.67 -6.91
C ALA A 179 -24.59 -18.12 -6.40
N THR A 180 -24.15 -18.36 -5.17
CA THR A 180 -24.67 -19.43 -4.32
C THR A 180 -25.55 -18.79 -3.28
#